data_AF-A0A4Z0YL95-F1
#
_entry.id   AF-A0A4Z0YL95-F1
#
_cell.length_a   1.000
_cell.length_b   1.000
_cell.length_c   1.000
_cell.angle_alpha   90.00
_cell.angle_beta   90.00
_cell.angle_gamma   90.00
#
_symmetry.space_group_name_H-M   'P 1'
#
loop_
_entity.id
_entity.type
_entity.pdbx_description
1 polymer ?
#
loop_
_entity_poly.entity_id
_entity_poly.type
_entity_poly.pdbx_seq_one_letter_code
_entity_poly.pdbx_strand_id
1 'polypeptide(L)'
;MELTMASQADATPWDIPATSDQGSFSSPLIDPNPTPLELDTVLPGRAYFSQLGIVRRKPSRGDAPPTLSKSCSDKLSLHQCTSLLSSVTALLVSPEHAYISTLILPASQYSASGCRRAFSDGQGQDEDDKKANSQQARMAPLAVKPRGWNREGGYTFQPFSVKTTDLEFAFSRRSTVTLPPFSSSSLSPPVTDTSLNTPTSKIKITPSNLSVALTASNREETTLNGVLQGRKASEATIRGASFASRRRTWALAVEVAGLLSDDRLNTQQIQEALGIPRSSPTTSETTGTTESPLAKTYGDVKNTPLLEPRRHAKDVARKFALKGWVRNLGDEDFAL
;
A
#
# COMPACT_ATOMS: atom_id res chain seq x y z
N MET A 1 3.55 -2.63 10.75
CA MET A 1 3.12 -3.77 11.59
C MET A 1 4.33 -4.58 12.03
N GLU A 2 5.24 -4.88 11.10
CA GLU A 2 6.53 -5.51 11.45
C GLU A 2 7.33 -4.73 12.52
N LEU A 3 7.33 -3.40 12.49
CA LEU A 3 7.93 -2.57 13.54
C LEU A 3 7.26 -2.79 14.90
N THR A 4 5.92 -2.79 14.93
CA THR A 4 5.13 -3.01 16.15
C THR A 4 5.36 -4.39 16.75
N MET A 5 5.54 -5.41 15.90
CA MET A 5 5.82 -6.78 16.33
C MET A 5 7.23 -6.91 16.87
N ALA A 6 8.22 -6.29 16.21
CA ALA A 6 9.60 -6.29 16.66
C ALA A 6 9.81 -5.54 17.99
N SER A 7 8.90 -4.64 18.37
CA SER A 7 8.93 -3.93 19.66
C SER A 7 8.22 -4.66 20.80
N GLN A 8 7.67 -5.86 20.60
CA GLN A 8 7.00 -6.62 21.67
C GLN A 8 8.03 -7.21 22.64
N ALA A 9 7.80 -7.05 23.95
CA ALA A 9 8.65 -7.62 25.00
C ALA A 9 8.53 -9.15 25.10
N ASP A 10 7.35 -9.68 24.77
CA ASP A 10 7.07 -11.11 24.67
C ASP A 10 6.74 -11.45 23.22
N ALA A 11 7.58 -12.29 22.60
CA ALA A 11 7.45 -12.78 21.24
C ALA A 11 6.92 -14.23 21.19
N THR A 12 6.43 -14.77 22.32
CA THR A 12 5.98 -16.16 22.42
C THR A 12 4.92 -16.44 21.36
N PRO A 13 5.12 -17.45 20.50
CA PRO A 13 4.14 -17.81 19.49
C PRO A 13 2.81 -18.24 20.10
N TRP A 14 1.74 -17.62 19.63
CA TRP A 14 0.40 -18.15 19.83
C TRP A 14 0.27 -19.45 19.02
N ASP A 15 -0.32 -20.48 19.61
CA ASP A 15 -0.60 -21.74 18.92
C ASP A 15 -1.38 -21.46 17.64
N ILE A 16 -0.82 -21.88 16.50
CA ILE A 16 -1.49 -21.81 15.21
C ILE A 16 -2.35 -23.06 15.13
N PRO A 17 -3.69 -22.96 14.99
CA PRO A 17 -4.50 -24.12 14.72
C PRO A 17 -3.91 -24.85 13.51
N ALA A 18 -3.58 -26.13 13.68
CA ALA A 18 -3.11 -26.94 12.56
C ALA A 18 -4.18 -26.84 11.46
N THR A 19 -3.76 -26.39 10.27
CA THR A 19 -4.57 -26.58 9.06
C THR A 19 -4.88 -28.06 9.02
N SER A 20 -6.15 -28.43 9.19
CA SER A 20 -6.57 -29.83 9.18
C SER A 20 -6.01 -30.50 7.93
N ASP A 21 -5.12 -31.47 8.14
CA ASP A 21 -4.63 -32.39 7.13
C ASP A 21 -5.83 -33.02 6.42
N GLN A 22 -6.13 -32.57 5.19
CA GLN A 22 -6.75 -33.47 4.24
C GLN A 22 -5.64 -34.31 3.62
N GLY A 23 -5.70 -35.61 3.90
CA GLY A 23 -4.61 -36.55 3.83
C GLY A 23 -4.04 -36.86 2.46
N SER A 24 -2.90 -37.55 2.53
CA SER A 24 -2.32 -38.49 1.57
C SER A 24 -2.43 -38.14 0.09
N PHE A 25 -1.27 -37.74 -0.45
CA PHE A 25 -0.93 -37.72 -1.86
C PHE A 25 -1.54 -38.89 -2.65
N SER A 26 -2.43 -38.57 -3.58
CA SER A 26 -2.65 -39.32 -4.81
C SER A 26 -2.89 -38.29 -5.93
N SER A 27 -2.26 -38.52 -7.07
CA SER A 27 -2.01 -37.59 -8.18
C SER A 27 -3.19 -36.69 -8.60
N PRO A 28 -2.94 -35.44 -9.08
CA PRO A 28 -4.02 -34.54 -9.44
C PRO A 28 -4.59 -34.89 -10.83
N LEU A 29 -5.84 -35.35 -10.87
CA LEU A 29 -6.73 -35.05 -11.98
C LEU A 29 -7.18 -33.60 -11.83
N ILE A 30 -7.07 -32.84 -12.91
CA ILE A 30 -7.42 -31.42 -12.99
C ILE A 30 -8.94 -31.28 -12.85
N ASP A 31 -9.40 -30.72 -11.74
CA ASP A 31 -10.78 -30.28 -11.56
C ASP A 31 -10.89 -28.81 -12.06
N PRO A 32 -11.76 -28.50 -13.05
CA PRO A 32 -11.81 -27.20 -13.71
C PRO A 32 -12.48 -26.09 -12.87
N ASN A 33 -12.85 -26.34 -11.62
CA ASN A 33 -13.56 -25.35 -10.80
C ASN A 33 -12.92 -25.21 -9.40
N PRO A 34 -12.06 -24.20 -9.16
CA PRO A 34 -11.48 -24.00 -7.84
C PRO A 34 -12.55 -23.45 -6.89
N THR A 35 -12.99 -24.26 -5.94
CA THR A 35 -13.75 -23.81 -4.76
C THR A 35 -12.92 -22.75 -4.03
N PRO A 36 -13.47 -21.56 -3.71
CA PRO A 36 -12.70 -20.52 -3.04
C PRO A 36 -12.28 -21.00 -1.65
N LEU A 37 -10.96 -21.06 -1.39
CA LEU A 37 -10.42 -21.24 -0.04
C LEU A 37 -11.10 -20.25 0.91
N GLU A 38 -11.73 -20.77 1.98
CA GLU A 38 -12.49 -19.98 2.95
C GLU A 38 -11.67 -18.81 3.49
N LEU A 39 -12.11 -17.60 3.17
CA LEU A 39 -11.43 -16.33 3.45
C LEU A 39 -11.36 -16.00 4.97
N ASP A 40 -12.13 -16.72 5.79
CA ASP A 40 -12.34 -16.45 7.21
C ASP A 40 -11.28 -17.03 8.15
N THR A 41 -10.46 -17.99 7.69
CA THR A 41 -9.51 -18.70 8.58
C THR A 41 -8.15 -18.01 8.74
N VAL A 42 -7.79 -17.03 7.89
CA VAL A 42 -6.44 -16.42 7.92
C VAL A 42 -6.52 -14.89 7.87
N LEU A 43 -6.64 -14.28 9.05
CA LEU A 43 -6.52 -12.82 9.26
C LEU A 43 -5.16 -12.48 9.91
N PRO A 44 -4.06 -12.44 9.13
CA PRO A 44 -2.73 -12.24 9.68
C PRO A 44 -2.56 -10.84 10.30
N GLY A 45 -3.55 -9.95 10.34
CA GLY A 45 -3.44 -8.66 11.04
C GLY A 45 -3.84 -8.65 12.52
N ARG A 46 -4.53 -9.70 12.98
CA ARG A 46 -5.29 -9.73 14.25
C ARG A 46 -4.84 -10.82 15.21
N ALA A 47 -4.08 -11.80 14.71
CA ALA A 47 -3.54 -12.92 15.44
C ALA A 47 -2.20 -13.34 14.79
N TYR A 48 -1.61 -14.43 15.28
CA TYR A 48 -0.41 -15.05 14.71
C TYR A 48 0.77 -14.06 14.60
N PHE A 49 1.03 -13.31 15.67
CA PHE A 49 2.13 -12.35 15.72
C PHE A 49 3.52 -13.02 15.64
N SER A 50 3.60 -14.33 15.86
CA SER A 50 4.80 -15.13 15.60
C SER A 50 5.16 -15.27 14.12
N GLN A 51 4.20 -15.16 13.19
CA GLN A 51 4.46 -15.33 11.76
C GLN A 51 5.10 -14.09 11.12
N LEU A 52 6.41 -13.92 11.25
CA LEU A 52 7.11 -12.71 10.82
C LEU A 52 7.36 -12.69 9.30
N GLY A 53 7.33 -11.51 8.68
CA GLY A 53 7.67 -11.34 7.25
C GLY A 53 6.54 -11.59 6.25
N ILE A 54 5.32 -11.88 6.70
CA ILE A 54 4.13 -12.07 5.85
C ILE A 54 3.32 -10.78 5.66
N VAL A 55 2.41 -10.77 4.68
CA VAL A 55 1.46 -9.66 4.49
C VAL A 55 0.44 -9.63 5.62
N ARG A 56 0.16 -8.43 6.11
CA ARG A 56 -0.74 -8.17 7.23
C ARG A 56 -1.92 -7.31 6.78
N ARG A 57 -3.09 -7.49 7.40
CA ARG A 57 -4.32 -6.74 7.07
C ARG A 57 -4.74 -5.80 8.21
N LYS A 58 -5.48 -4.75 7.87
CA LYS A 58 -6.10 -3.82 8.83
C LYS A 58 -7.59 -4.15 9.02
N PRO A 59 -8.22 -3.65 10.10
CA PRO A 59 -7.59 -3.17 11.32
C PRO A 59 -7.00 -4.33 12.12
N SER A 60 -5.98 -4.05 12.93
CA SER A 60 -5.33 -5.06 13.78
C SER A 60 -6.08 -5.36 15.06
N ARG A 61 -7.10 -4.56 15.40
CA ARG A 61 -7.93 -4.83 16.57
C ARG A 61 -8.91 -5.95 16.26
N GLY A 62 -9.08 -6.88 17.19
CA GLY A 62 -9.97 -8.03 17.04
C GLY A 62 -11.45 -7.68 16.94
N ASP A 63 -11.88 -6.55 17.53
CA ASP A 63 -13.28 -6.13 17.68
C ASP A 63 -13.88 -5.42 16.45
N ALA A 64 -13.07 -4.95 15.51
CA ALA A 64 -13.57 -4.27 14.31
C ALA A 64 -13.92 -5.28 13.19
N PRO A 65 -14.75 -4.96 12.19
CA PRO A 65 -14.98 -5.85 11.04
C PRO A 65 -13.68 -6.12 10.23
N PRO A 66 -13.45 -7.34 9.70
CA PRO A 66 -12.27 -7.63 8.89
C PRO A 66 -12.26 -6.80 7.60
N THR A 67 -11.08 -6.40 7.15
CA THR A 67 -10.94 -5.75 5.84
C THR A 67 -9.80 -6.38 5.04
N LEU A 68 -9.88 -6.25 3.71
CA LEU A 68 -8.79 -6.62 2.82
C LEU A 68 -7.70 -5.54 2.73
N SER A 69 -7.78 -4.43 3.45
CA SER A 69 -6.74 -3.40 3.40
C SER A 69 -5.43 -3.90 3.97
N LYS A 70 -4.34 -3.84 3.19
CA LYS A 70 -3.01 -4.28 3.64
C LYS A 70 -2.35 -3.24 4.54
N SER A 71 -1.38 -3.67 5.34
CA SER A 71 -0.62 -2.77 6.21
C SER A 71 0.17 -1.75 5.39
N CYS A 72 0.53 -0.61 5.99
CA CYS A 72 1.32 0.41 5.29
C CYS A 72 2.71 -0.14 4.90
N SER A 73 3.33 -0.96 5.75
CA SER A 73 4.59 -1.63 5.44
C SER A 73 4.47 -2.51 4.19
N ASP A 74 3.38 -3.27 4.03
CA ASP A 74 3.17 -4.13 2.86
C ASP A 74 2.92 -3.33 1.58
N LYS A 75 2.20 -2.21 1.69
CA LYS A 75 2.02 -1.29 0.56
C LYS A 75 3.35 -0.65 0.14
N LEU A 76 4.15 -0.19 1.10
CA LEU A 76 5.48 0.38 0.83
C LEU A 76 6.42 -0.66 0.19
N SER A 77 6.41 -1.91 0.68
CA SER A 77 7.18 -2.99 0.06
C SER A 77 6.74 -3.25 -1.38
N LEU A 78 5.44 -3.23 -1.68
CA LEU A 78 4.96 -3.35 -3.06
C LEU A 78 5.44 -2.16 -3.93
N HIS A 79 5.50 -0.95 -3.39
CA HIS A 79 6.00 0.23 -4.10
C HIS A 79 7.50 0.14 -4.44
N GLN A 80 8.29 -0.68 -3.75
CA GLN A 80 9.66 -0.99 -4.17
C GLN A 80 9.70 -1.71 -5.52
N CYS A 81 8.59 -2.31 -5.96
CA CYS A 81 8.50 -3.05 -7.23
C CYS A 81 7.68 -2.28 -8.28
N THR A 82 6.64 -1.57 -7.85
CA THR A 82 5.63 -0.99 -8.76
C THR A 82 5.71 0.52 -8.91
N SER A 83 6.77 1.16 -8.42
CA SER A 83 6.89 2.61 -8.25
C SER A 83 5.75 3.22 -7.40
N LEU A 84 5.79 4.53 -7.19
CA LEU A 84 4.78 5.31 -6.48
C LEU A 84 3.58 5.68 -7.35
N LEU A 85 3.70 5.51 -8.67
CA LEU A 85 2.64 5.90 -9.60
C LEU A 85 1.42 4.98 -9.44
N SER A 86 0.23 5.54 -9.63
CA SER A 86 -1.01 4.75 -9.76
C SER A 86 -1.04 4.04 -11.11
N SER A 87 -1.99 3.11 -11.30
CA SER A 87 -2.18 2.47 -12.62
C SER A 87 -2.48 3.50 -13.72
N VAL A 88 -3.29 4.50 -13.42
CA VAL A 88 -3.66 5.54 -14.39
C VAL A 88 -2.48 6.47 -14.67
N THR A 89 -1.77 6.92 -13.64
CA THR A 89 -0.62 7.82 -13.80
C THR A 89 0.54 7.16 -14.55
N ALA A 90 0.70 5.84 -14.40
CA ALA A 90 1.72 5.07 -15.12
C ALA A 90 1.48 4.97 -16.64
N LEU A 91 0.29 5.35 -17.14
CA LEU A 91 0.05 5.49 -18.58
C LEU A 91 0.65 6.79 -19.15
N LEU A 92 0.88 7.80 -18.29
CA LEU A 92 1.32 9.14 -18.69
C LEU A 92 2.78 9.42 -18.30
N VAL A 93 3.27 8.77 -17.25
CA VAL A 93 4.59 9.03 -16.67
C VAL A 93 5.34 7.71 -16.52
N SER A 94 6.61 7.68 -16.99
CA SER A 94 7.47 6.52 -16.82
C SER A 94 7.69 6.20 -15.32
N PRO A 95 7.58 4.92 -14.91
CA PRO A 95 7.77 4.53 -13.52
C PRO A 95 9.25 4.51 -13.09
N GLU A 96 10.21 4.52 -14.02
CA GLU A 96 11.63 4.18 -13.82
C GLU A 96 12.31 4.97 -12.68
N HIS A 97 11.93 6.24 -12.51
CA HIS A 97 12.48 7.13 -11.48
C HIS A 97 11.44 7.59 -10.44
N ALA A 98 10.27 6.95 -10.39
CA ALA A 98 9.19 7.29 -9.48
C ALA A 98 9.18 6.40 -8.23
N TYR A 99 10.35 6.11 -7.65
CA TYR A 99 10.51 5.23 -6.49
C TYR A 99 10.93 6.01 -5.24
N ILE A 100 10.64 5.45 -4.06
CA ILE A 100 11.15 5.99 -2.79
C ILE A 100 12.66 5.74 -2.76
N SER A 101 13.46 6.76 -2.44
CA SER A 101 14.89 6.60 -2.17
C SER A 101 15.21 6.45 -0.68
N THR A 102 14.42 7.12 0.17
CA THR A 102 14.63 7.16 1.62
C THR A 102 13.30 7.14 2.37
N LEU A 103 13.19 6.27 3.37
CA LEU A 103 12.14 6.28 4.38
C LEU A 103 12.73 6.81 5.70
N ILE A 104 12.21 7.92 6.20
CA ILE A 104 12.65 8.51 7.48
C ILE A 104 11.63 8.14 8.56
N LEU A 105 12.10 7.57 9.68
CA LEU A 105 11.28 7.21 10.83
C LEU A 105 11.78 7.93 12.10
N PRO A 106 10.91 8.29 13.05
CA PRO A 106 11.37 8.73 14.37
C PRO A 106 12.26 7.66 15.01
N ALA A 107 13.39 8.07 15.58
CA ALA A 107 14.35 7.16 16.21
C ALA A 107 13.68 6.27 17.29
N SER A 108 12.74 6.83 18.05
CA SER A 108 11.97 6.12 19.08
C SER A 108 11.03 5.03 18.57
N GLN A 109 10.71 5.04 17.27
CA GLN A 109 9.80 4.10 16.61
C GLN A 109 10.52 3.22 15.58
N TYR A 110 11.84 3.39 15.43
CA TYR A 110 12.66 2.60 14.53
C TYR A 110 12.95 1.22 15.12
N SER A 111 12.85 0.19 14.29
CA SER A 111 13.29 -1.16 14.62
C SER A 111 14.11 -1.69 13.44
N ALA A 112 15.42 -1.85 13.66
CA ALA A 112 16.34 -2.33 12.63
C ALA A 112 15.91 -3.70 12.06
N SER A 113 15.58 -4.65 12.94
CA SER A 113 15.12 -5.99 12.55
C SER A 113 13.77 -5.94 11.80
N GLY A 114 12.82 -5.12 12.27
CA GLY A 114 11.52 -4.94 11.61
C GLY A 114 11.64 -4.29 10.23
N CYS A 115 12.48 -3.27 10.10
CA CYS A 115 12.79 -2.63 8.81
C CYS A 115 13.49 -3.58 7.84
N ARG A 116 14.54 -4.29 8.31
CA ARG A 116 15.26 -5.27 7.50
C ARG A 116 14.31 -6.34 6.98
N ARG A 117 13.53 -6.94 7.86
CA ARG A 117 12.55 -7.96 7.49
C ARG A 117 11.53 -7.47 6.46
N ALA A 118 11.05 -6.24 6.60
CA ALA A 118 9.99 -5.69 5.74
C ALA A 118 10.50 -5.20 4.37
N PHE A 119 11.68 -4.58 4.30
CA PHE A 119 12.09 -3.75 3.16
C PHE A 119 13.43 -4.11 2.53
N SER A 120 14.32 -4.80 3.26
CA SER A 120 15.69 -5.06 2.78
C SER A 120 15.72 -6.11 1.66
N ASP A 121 16.71 -5.96 0.80
CA ASP A 121 17.13 -6.89 -0.25
C ASP A 121 17.93 -8.10 0.29
N GLY A 122 18.13 -8.18 1.61
CA GLY A 122 18.87 -9.26 2.27
C GLY A 122 20.39 -9.16 2.13
N GLN A 123 20.92 -8.12 1.48
CA GLN A 123 22.36 -7.85 1.45
C GLN A 123 22.72 -7.04 2.71
N GLY A 124 23.33 -7.70 3.69
CA GLY A 124 23.91 -7.03 4.87
C GLY A 124 25.24 -6.36 4.51
N GLN A 125 25.49 -5.17 5.04
CA GLN A 125 26.80 -4.51 4.89
C GLN A 125 27.82 -4.94 5.96
N ASP A 126 27.36 -5.47 7.11
CA ASP A 126 28.21 -5.81 8.25
C ASP A 126 28.37 -7.33 8.46
N GLU A 127 29.54 -7.79 8.91
CA GLU A 127 29.83 -9.20 9.20
C GLU A 127 29.03 -9.75 10.38
N ASP A 128 28.65 -8.90 11.34
CA ASP A 128 27.79 -9.27 12.47
C ASP A 128 26.32 -9.50 12.04
N ASP A 129 25.87 -8.86 10.96
CA ASP A 129 24.55 -9.07 10.35
C ASP A 129 24.42 -10.45 9.67
N LYS A 130 25.54 -11.09 9.29
CA LYS A 130 25.52 -12.38 8.58
C LYS A 130 25.21 -13.57 9.49
N LYS A 131 25.43 -13.44 10.81
CA LYS A 131 25.26 -14.53 11.80
C LYS A 131 23.90 -14.52 12.50
N ALA A 132 23.15 -13.42 12.47
CA ALA A 132 21.79 -13.35 12.99
C ALA A 132 20.81 -14.00 11.99
N ASN A 133 20.82 -15.33 11.96
CA ASN A 133 20.09 -16.17 11.02
C ASN A 133 18.60 -15.79 10.87
N SER A 134 18.16 -15.68 9.60
CA SER A 134 16.88 -16.20 9.09
C SER A 134 15.55 -15.72 9.70
N GLN A 135 15.36 -14.40 9.85
CA GLN A 135 14.06 -13.83 9.47
C GLN A 135 14.25 -13.02 8.19
N GLN A 136 14.46 -13.79 7.12
CA GLN A 136 14.81 -13.36 5.78
C GLN A 136 14.08 -12.08 5.41
N ALA A 137 14.88 -11.06 5.06
CA ALA A 137 14.37 -9.86 4.45
C ALA A 137 13.45 -10.28 3.30
N ARG A 138 12.15 -10.03 3.45
CA ARG A 138 11.14 -10.67 2.60
C ARG A 138 11.28 -10.27 1.13
N MET A 139 11.94 -9.14 0.87
CA MET A 139 12.19 -8.62 -0.46
C MET A 139 13.46 -9.20 -1.11
N ALA A 140 14.32 -9.92 -0.37
CA ALA A 140 15.57 -10.49 -0.88
C ALA A 140 15.41 -11.36 -2.15
N PRO A 141 14.36 -12.19 -2.30
CA PRO A 141 14.15 -12.95 -3.52
C PRO A 141 13.99 -12.10 -4.80
N LEU A 142 13.68 -10.81 -4.66
CA LEU A 142 13.53 -9.87 -5.76
C LEU A 142 14.87 -9.18 -6.13
N ALA A 143 15.86 -9.22 -5.25
CA ALA A 143 17.18 -8.63 -5.47
C ALA A 143 18.15 -9.57 -6.20
N VAL A 144 18.01 -10.89 -5.99
CA VAL A 144 18.91 -11.92 -6.55
C VAL A 144 18.53 -12.28 -8.00
N LYS A 145 17.32 -11.94 -8.46
CA LYS A 145 16.91 -12.26 -9.83
C LYS A 145 17.63 -11.36 -10.85
N PRO A 146 18.17 -11.94 -11.93
CA PRO A 146 18.90 -11.15 -12.92
C PRO A 146 17.99 -10.08 -13.53
N ARG A 147 18.61 -8.92 -13.74
CA ARG A 147 18.10 -7.66 -14.31
C ARG A 147 17.19 -7.86 -15.54
N GLY A 148 15.93 -8.24 -15.36
CA GLY A 148 15.10 -8.53 -16.54
C GLY A 148 13.63 -8.81 -16.33
N TRP A 149 13.11 -8.83 -15.10
CA TRP A 149 11.68 -9.11 -14.89
C TRP A 149 10.76 -8.09 -15.58
N ASN A 150 11.25 -6.87 -15.89
CA ASN A 150 10.44 -5.86 -16.57
C ASN A 150 11.23 -4.67 -17.19
N ARG A 151 12.28 -4.94 -17.98
CA ARG A 151 13.05 -3.84 -18.61
C ARG A 151 12.20 -3.00 -19.55
N GLU A 152 11.29 -3.62 -20.29
CA GLU A 152 10.49 -2.93 -21.32
C GLU A 152 9.45 -1.97 -20.74
N GLY A 153 8.97 -2.20 -19.50
CA GLY A 153 8.01 -1.32 -18.85
C GLY A 153 8.57 -0.42 -17.75
N GLY A 154 9.89 -0.36 -17.58
CA GLY A 154 10.56 0.52 -16.61
C GLY A 154 10.34 0.16 -15.14
N TYR A 155 9.82 -1.04 -14.83
CA TYR A 155 9.65 -1.48 -13.44
C TYR A 155 10.85 -2.29 -12.97
N THR A 156 11.42 -1.92 -11.83
CA THR A 156 12.41 -2.75 -11.17
C THR A 156 12.23 -2.78 -9.65
N PHE A 157 12.79 -3.78 -8.99
CA PHE A 157 12.92 -3.75 -7.55
C PHE A 157 13.95 -2.67 -7.20
N GLN A 158 13.51 -1.63 -6.52
CA GLN A 158 14.32 -0.51 -6.04
C GLN A 158 14.30 -0.52 -4.50
N PRO A 159 15.37 -1.00 -3.83
CA PRO A 159 15.50 -0.86 -2.39
C PRO A 159 15.62 0.63 -2.01
N PHE A 160 15.17 0.98 -0.81
CA PHE A 160 15.33 2.32 -0.26
C PHE A 160 16.06 2.29 1.06
N SER A 161 16.76 3.38 1.38
CA SER A 161 17.42 3.53 2.68
C SER A 161 16.40 3.84 3.77
N VAL A 162 16.54 3.22 4.94
CA VAL A 162 15.78 3.63 6.13
C VAL A 162 16.70 4.48 7.00
N LYS A 163 16.29 5.70 7.29
CA LYS A 163 17.00 6.63 8.17
C LYS A 163 16.15 7.00 9.37
N THR A 164 16.80 7.46 10.43
CA THR A 164 16.13 7.94 11.63
C THR A 164 16.18 9.47 11.74
N THR A 165 15.26 10.04 12.50
CA THR A 165 15.27 11.44 12.92
C THR A 165 14.85 11.54 14.39
N ASP A 166 15.40 12.53 15.10
CA ASP A 166 14.99 12.86 16.47
C ASP A 166 13.82 13.86 16.50
N LEU A 167 13.40 14.36 15.33
CA LEU A 167 12.22 15.22 15.20
C LEU A 167 10.95 14.39 15.44
N GLU A 168 10.22 14.74 16.49
CA GLU A 168 8.93 14.13 16.83
C GLU A 168 7.81 15.17 16.91
N PHE A 169 6.59 14.76 16.54
CA PHE A 169 5.40 15.58 16.79
C PHE A 169 5.07 15.58 18.29
N ALA A 170 4.53 16.69 18.79
CA ALA A 170 4.14 16.84 20.20
C ALA A 170 3.22 15.71 20.72
N PHE A 171 2.34 15.19 19.86
CA PHE A 171 1.38 14.12 20.18
C PHE A 171 1.80 12.75 19.60
N SER A 172 3.09 12.53 19.38
CA SER A 172 3.60 11.23 18.91
C SER A 172 3.36 10.16 19.97
N ARG A 173 3.00 8.95 19.53
CA ARG A 173 3.00 7.79 20.42
C ARG A 173 4.45 7.46 20.75
N ARG A 174 4.81 7.62 22.02
CA ARG A 174 6.11 7.22 22.54
C ARG A 174 5.96 5.83 23.14
N SER A 175 6.88 4.93 22.81
CA SER A 175 7.07 3.73 23.62
C SER A 175 7.33 4.21 25.05
N THR A 176 6.63 3.64 26.04
CA THR A 176 6.93 3.94 27.44
C THR A 176 8.33 3.41 27.72
N VAL A 177 9.33 4.25 27.51
CA VAL A 177 10.69 3.95 27.95
C VAL A 177 10.61 3.96 29.47
N THR A 178 10.66 2.78 30.07
CA THR A 178 10.97 2.65 31.50
C THR A 178 12.42 3.07 31.64
N LEU A 179 12.68 4.38 31.70
CA LEU A 179 14.00 4.89 32.07
C LEU A 179 14.25 4.49 33.53
N PRO A 180 15.43 3.97 33.89
CA PRO A 180 15.85 3.97 35.29
C PRO A 180 15.90 5.43 35.79
N PRO A 181 15.62 5.66 37.08
CA PRO A 181 15.27 6.99 37.55
C PRO A 181 16.51 7.86 37.75
N PHE A 182 17.09 8.50 36.73
CA PHE A 182 17.95 9.68 36.94
C PHE A 182 17.95 10.69 35.77
N SER A 183 17.35 11.85 36.07
CA SER A 183 17.78 13.24 35.90
C SER A 183 18.27 13.83 34.56
N SER A 184 17.51 14.87 34.18
CA SER A 184 17.89 16.12 33.49
C SER A 184 17.82 16.19 31.96
N SER A 185 16.68 16.66 31.46
CA SER A 185 16.64 17.54 30.29
C SER A 185 15.64 18.68 30.53
N SER A 186 16.09 19.91 30.27
CA SER A 186 15.49 21.18 30.70
C SER A 186 14.50 21.76 29.68
N LEU A 187 13.65 20.95 29.08
CA LEU A 187 12.64 21.44 28.15
C LEU A 187 11.25 21.44 28.82
N SER A 188 10.69 22.63 29.00
CA SER A 188 9.38 22.84 29.60
C SER A 188 8.29 22.12 28.80
N PRO A 189 7.43 21.30 29.44
CA PRO A 189 6.26 20.72 28.79
C PRO A 189 5.21 21.80 28.49
N PRO A 190 4.32 21.58 27.50
CA PRO A 190 3.26 22.53 27.18
C PRO A 190 2.26 22.65 28.34
N VAL A 191 1.80 23.89 28.55
CA VAL A 191 0.89 24.36 29.61
C VAL A 191 -0.19 23.34 29.96
N THR A 192 -0.12 22.80 31.18
CA THR A 192 -1.17 21.98 31.80
C THR A 192 -2.12 22.86 32.60
N ASP A 193 -3.41 22.73 32.33
CA ASP A 193 -4.48 23.26 33.16
C ASP A 193 -4.31 22.72 34.59
N THR A 194 -4.21 23.63 35.55
CA THR A 194 -3.65 23.35 36.88
C THR A 194 -4.73 22.85 37.81
N SER A 195 -4.76 21.54 38.07
CA SER A 195 -5.46 20.94 39.20
C SER A 195 -4.54 19.96 39.90
N LEU A 196 -4.42 20.17 41.22
CA LEU A 196 -3.38 19.72 42.14
C LEU A 196 -3.10 18.20 42.21
N ASN A 197 -1.81 17.88 42.37
CA ASN A 197 -1.21 16.70 43.01
C ASN A 197 -1.58 15.29 42.49
N THR A 198 -0.80 14.74 41.55
CA THR A 198 -0.57 13.28 41.40
C THR A 198 0.66 12.99 40.52
N PRO A 199 1.42 11.89 40.77
CA PRO A 199 2.67 11.60 40.06
C PRO A 199 2.38 11.03 38.66
N THR A 200 2.92 11.69 37.62
CA THR A 200 2.95 11.24 36.21
C THR A 200 1.59 10.85 35.62
N SER A 201 0.72 11.82 35.34
CA SER A 201 -0.47 11.59 34.52
C SER A 201 -0.06 11.12 33.12
N LYS A 202 -0.21 9.81 32.84
CA LYS A 202 -0.01 9.24 31.51
C LYS A 202 -0.99 9.90 30.53
N ILE A 203 -0.48 10.72 29.59
CA ILE A 203 -1.31 11.32 28.54
C ILE A 203 -1.87 10.20 27.66
N LYS A 204 -3.18 9.99 27.71
CA LYS A 204 -3.87 9.02 26.85
C LYS A 204 -4.04 9.60 25.46
N ILE A 205 -3.20 9.19 24.51
CA ILE A 205 -3.27 9.62 23.11
C ILE A 205 -4.31 8.77 22.37
N THR A 206 -5.40 9.39 21.93
CA THR A 206 -6.42 8.75 21.08
C THR A 206 -6.19 9.14 19.62
N PRO A 207 -6.13 8.19 18.68
CA PRO A 207 -5.97 8.51 17.27
C PRO A 207 -7.21 9.25 16.74
N SER A 208 -6.99 10.29 15.93
CA SER A 208 -8.07 10.98 15.23
C SER A 208 -8.63 10.12 14.09
N ASN A 209 -9.92 10.26 13.82
CA ASN A 209 -10.58 9.69 12.65
C ASN A 209 -10.50 10.60 11.41
N LEU A 210 -9.84 11.76 11.55
CA LEU A 210 -9.53 12.66 10.45
C LEU A 210 -8.28 12.21 9.69
N SER A 211 -8.29 12.41 8.38
CA SER A 211 -7.12 12.31 7.51
C SER A 211 -7.01 13.57 6.68
N VAL A 212 -5.86 14.26 6.79
CA VAL A 212 -5.58 15.54 6.13
C VAL A 212 -4.53 15.32 5.05
N ALA A 213 -4.71 15.95 3.89
CA ALA A 213 -3.70 15.97 2.83
C ALA A 213 -3.48 17.41 2.36
N LEU A 214 -2.21 17.79 2.21
CA LEU A 214 -1.77 19.05 1.61
C LEU A 214 -0.75 18.72 0.51
N THR A 215 -0.93 19.32 -0.67
CA THR A 215 0.01 19.19 -1.79
C THR A 215 0.85 20.44 -1.98
N ALA A 216 1.98 20.33 -2.68
CA ALA A 216 2.81 21.48 -3.06
C ALA A 216 2.07 22.48 -3.97
N SER A 217 1.00 22.04 -4.64
CA SER A 217 0.09 22.90 -5.41
C SER A 217 -1.00 23.54 -4.55
N ASN A 218 -0.84 23.59 -3.23
CA ASN A 218 -1.77 24.16 -2.26
C ASN A 218 -3.18 23.54 -2.31
N ARG A 219 -3.29 22.26 -2.69
CA ARG A 219 -4.54 21.52 -2.51
C ARG A 219 -4.57 20.98 -1.10
N GLU A 220 -5.52 21.46 -0.32
CA GLU A 220 -5.79 20.97 1.03
C GLU A 220 -7.13 20.24 1.06
N GLU A 221 -7.17 19.06 1.66
CA GLU A 221 -8.42 18.39 2.00
C GLU A 221 -8.34 17.74 3.37
N THR A 222 -9.48 17.73 4.07
CA THR A 222 -9.68 16.92 5.26
C THR A 222 -10.80 15.93 5.00
N THR A 223 -10.54 14.66 5.29
CA THR A 223 -11.52 13.57 5.19
C THR A 223 -11.85 13.01 6.57
N LEU A 224 -13.10 12.63 6.74
CA LEU A 224 -13.64 11.96 7.92
C LEU A 224 -14.26 10.65 7.46
N ASN A 225 -13.76 9.52 7.95
CA ASN A 225 -14.22 8.18 7.56
C ASN A 225 -14.22 7.93 6.03
N GLY A 226 -13.27 8.54 5.31
CA GLY A 226 -13.06 8.32 3.87
C GLY A 226 -13.87 9.23 2.95
N VAL A 227 -14.66 10.16 3.48
CA VAL A 227 -15.33 11.22 2.70
C VAL A 227 -14.86 12.60 3.15
N LEU A 228 -14.98 13.60 2.28
CA LEU A 228 -14.64 14.99 2.63
C LEU A 228 -15.40 15.45 3.88
N GLN A 229 -14.71 16.13 4.79
CA GLN A 229 -15.31 16.67 6.00
C GLN A 229 -16.52 17.55 5.66
N GLY A 230 -17.61 17.39 6.41
CA GLY A 230 -18.89 18.06 6.15
C GLY A 230 -19.78 17.34 5.13
N ARG A 231 -19.36 16.20 4.57
CA ARG A 231 -20.17 15.36 3.68
C ARG A 231 -20.57 14.05 4.37
N LYS A 232 -21.72 13.50 4.00
CA LYS A 232 -22.20 12.23 4.55
C LYS A 232 -21.68 11.06 3.74
N ALA A 233 -21.08 10.08 4.41
CA ALA A 233 -20.63 8.84 3.77
C ALA A 233 -21.79 8.06 3.14
N SER A 234 -22.97 8.09 3.77
CA SER A 234 -24.19 7.43 3.29
C SER A 234 -24.73 8.00 1.98
N GLU A 235 -24.39 9.26 1.64
CA GLU A 235 -24.84 9.88 0.39
C GLU A 235 -23.94 9.49 -0.79
N ALA A 236 -22.72 8.98 -0.55
CA ALA A 236 -21.77 8.44 -1.53
C ALA A 236 -21.62 9.24 -2.84
N THR A 237 -21.81 10.57 -2.80
CA THR A 237 -21.78 11.41 -4.03
C THR A 237 -20.36 11.78 -4.45
N ILE A 238 -20.19 12.10 -5.74
CA ILE A 238 -18.92 12.61 -6.31
C ILE A 238 -18.42 13.90 -5.61
N ARG A 239 -19.33 14.65 -4.99
CA ARG A 239 -19.02 15.86 -4.20
C ARG A 239 -18.38 15.55 -2.85
N GLY A 240 -18.54 14.34 -2.34
CA GLY A 240 -17.90 13.85 -1.11
C GLY A 240 -16.57 13.14 -1.32
N ALA A 241 -16.18 12.92 -2.58
CA ALA A 241 -14.96 12.21 -2.91
C ALA A 241 -13.70 13.10 -2.79
N SER A 242 -12.66 12.55 -2.18
CA SER A 242 -11.32 13.14 -2.12
C SER A 242 -10.76 13.39 -3.53
N PHE A 243 -9.90 14.41 -3.68
CA PHE A 243 -9.16 14.64 -4.92
C PHE A 243 -8.28 13.45 -5.30
N ALA A 244 -7.83 12.67 -4.32
CA ALA A 244 -7.00 11.48 -4.50
C ALA A 244 -7.84 10.20 -4.71
N SER A 245 -9.17 10.32 -4.83
CA SER A 245 -10.02 9.18 -5.18
C SER A 245 -9.71 8.66 -6.59
N ARG A 246 -9.98 7.36 -6.82
CA ARG A 246 -9.74 6.71 -8.12
C ARG A 246 -10.44 7.42 -9.27
N ARG A 247 -11.72 7.77 -9.08
CA ARG A 247 -12.52 8.49 -10.08
C ARG A 247 -11.91 9.84 -10.41
N ARG A 248 -11.53 10.65 -9.40
CA ARG A 248 -10.93 11.98 -9.63
C ARG A 248 -9.56 11.87 -10.29
N THR A 249 -8.74 10.90 -9.88
CA THR A 249 -7.42 10.67 -10.48
C THR A 249 -7.55 10.21 -11.93
N TRP A 250 -8.52 9.34 -12.23
CA TRP A 250 -8.79 8.89 -13.60
C TRP A 250 -9.33 10.02 -14.49
N ALA A 251 -10.30 10.80 -14.00
CA ALA A 251 -10.81 11.97 -14.73
C ALA A 251 -9.68 12.97 -15.06
N LEU A 252 -8.81 13.27 -14.09
CA LEU A 252 -7.67 14.15 -14.34
C LEU A 252 -6.70 13.59 -15.39
N ALA A 253 -6.45 12.27 -15.39
CA ALA A 253 -5.61 11.67 -16.41
C ALA A 253 -6.23 11.72 -17.81
N VAL A 254 -7.56 11.59 -17.91
CA VAL A 254 -8.30 11.79 -19.16
C VAL A 254 -8.12 13.22 -19.66
N GLU A 255 -8.30 14.22 -18.79
CA GLU A 255 -8.08 15.63 -19.13
C GLU A 255 -6.65 15.86 -19.63
N VAL A 256 -5.64 15.33 -18.92
CA VAL A 256 -4.22 15.47 -19.32
C VAL A 256 -3.95 14.78 -20.65
N ALA A 257 -4.48 13.58 -20.89
CA ALA A 257 -4.29 12.85 -22.14
C ALA A 257 -4.96 13.55 -23.34
N GLY A 258 -6.05 14.28 -23.12
CA GLY A 258 -6.69 15.12 -24.14
C GLY A 258 -5.87 16.34 -24.54
N LEU A 259 -4.91 16.76 -23.71
CA LEU A 259 -3.98 17.85 -24.01
C LEU A 259 -2.70 17.38 -24.74
N LEU A 260 -2.51 16.06 -24.89
CA LEU A 260 -1.34 15.52 -25.58
C LEU A 260 -1.55 15.60 -27.09
N SER A 261 -0.49 16.02 -27.82
CA SER A 261 -0.49 16.01 -29.28
C SER A 261 -0.38 14.59 -29.84
N ASP A 262 -1.07 14.34 -30.96
CA ASP A 262 -1.09 13.05 -31.66
C ASP A 262 0.28 12.62 -32.23
N ASP A 263 1.20 13.58 -32.38
CA ASP A 263 2.54 13.38 -32.95
C ASP A 263 3.53 12.66 -32.00
N ARG A 264 3.10 12.35 -30.76
CA ARG A 264 3.90 11.54 -29.83
C ARG A 264 3.60 10.05 -29.98
N LEU A 265 4.66 9.26 -29.98
CA LEU A 265 4.60 7.79 -29.88
C LEU A 265 3.65 7.40 -28.73
N ASN A 266 2.58 6.68 -29.09
CA ASN A 266 1.60 6.06 -28.21
C ASN A 266 0.49 6.96 -27.61
N THR A 267 0.36 8.25 -27.99
CA THR A 267 -0.74 9.12 -27.51
C THR A 267 -2.11 8.49 -27.75
N GLN A 268 -2.37 8.01 -28.96
CA GLN A 268 -3.66 7.39 -29.32
C GLN A 268 -3.95 6.14 -28.48
N GLN A 269 -2.93 5.30 -28.23
CA GLN A 269 -3.07 4.10 -27.41
C GLN A 269 -3.36 4.46 -25.94
N ILE A 270 -2.77 5.54 -25.42
CA ILE A 270 -3.02 6.05 -24.07
C ILE A 270 -4.44 6.60 -23.95
N GLN A 271 -4.86 7.43 -24.92
CA GLN A 271 -6.21 7.99 -24.97
C GLN A 271 -7.27 6.88 -25.01
N GLU A 272 -7.07 5.87 -25.87
CA GLU A 272 -7.93 4.68 -25.94
C GLU A 272 -7.89 3.88 -24.63
N ALA A 273 -6.71 3.68 -24.03
CA ALA A 273 -6.57 3.00 -22.75
C ALA A 273 -7.35 3.69 -21.62
N LEU A 274 -7.40 5.02 -21.63
CA LEU A 274 -8.12 5.85 -20.65
C LEU A 274 -9.62 6.01 -20.95
N GLY A 275 -10.08 5.59 -22.14
CA GLY A 275 -11.49 5.65 -22.54
C GLY A 275 -11.89 6.98 -23.21
N ILE A 276 -10.94 7.69 -23.81
CA ILE A 276 -11.22 8.91 -24.57
C ILE A 276 -11.78 8.52 -25.95
N PRO A 277 -12.95 9.05 -26.36
CA PRO A 277 -13.50 8.78 -27.69
C PRO A 277 -12.54 9.24 -28.79
N ARG A 278 -12.34 8.42 -29.83
CA ARG A 278 -11.64 8.88 -31.03
C ARG A 278 -12.52 9.93 -31.71
N SER A 279 -11.97 11.12 -31.95
CA SER A 279 -12.57 12.06 -32.89
C SER A 279 -12.44 11.47 -34.29
N SER A 280 -13.45 10.73 -34.74
CA SER A 280 -13.50 10.30 -36.13
C SER A 280 -13.59 11.56 -37.00
N PRO A 281 -12.75 11.74 -38.03
CA PRO A 281 -13.04 12.71 -39.06
C PRO A 281 -14.38 12.30 -39.68
N THR A 282 -15.33 13.22 -39.72
CA THR A 282 -16.57 13.13 -40.48
C THR A 282 -16.30 12.55 -41.87
N THR A 283 -16.97 11.46 -42.23
CA THR A 283 -17.92 11.35 -43.36
C THR A 283 -18.27 9.88 -43.58
N SER A 284 -19.50 9.49 -43.20
CA SER A 284 -20.42 8.65 -43.98
C SER A 284 -21.55 8.16 -43.07
N GLU A 285 -22.74 8.68 -43.32
CA GLU A 285 -23.98 8.15 -42.78
C GLU A 285 -24.13 6.70 -43.28
N THR A 286 -24.16 5.75 -42.36
CA THR A 286 -24.76 4.45 -42.65
C THR A 286 -25.60 4.06 -41.45
N THR A 287 -26.91 4.11 -41.67
CA THR A 287 -27.96 3.68 -40.76
C THR A 287 -27.80 2.20 -40.47
N GLY A 288 -27.23 1.87 -39.32
CA GLY A 288 -27.21 0.53 -38.75
C GLY A 288 -27.28 0.67 -37.25
N THR A 289 -28.21 -0.04 -36.62
CA THR A 289 -28.48 -0.08 -35.17
C THR A 289 -27.18 -0.41 -34.43
N THR A 290 -26.42 0.62 -34.07
CA THR A 290 -25.10 0.44 -33.46
C THR A 290 -25.33 0.48 -31.95
N GLU A 291 -25.24 -0.68 -31.30
CA GLU A 291 -25.11 -0.74 -29.85
C GLU A 291 -23.98 0.21 -29.45
N SER A 292 -24.31 1.25 -28.68
CA SER A 292 -23.29 2.14 -28.13
C SER A 292 -22.27 1.27 -27.41
N PRO A 293 -20.96 1.39 -27.71
CA PRO A 293 -19.96 0.60 -27.01
C PRO A 293 -20.10 0.83 -25.50
N LEU A 294 -20.11 -0.26 -24.73
CA LEU A 294 -20.23 -0.22 -23.28
C LEU A 294 -19.17 0.74 -22.72
N ALA A 295 -19.59 1.63 -21.82
CA ALA A 295 -18.68 2.59 -21.21
C ALA A 295 -17.53 1.84 -20.51
N LYS A 296 -16.29 2.24 -20.82
CA LYS A 296 -15.08 1.64 -20.25
C LYS A 296 -15.10 1.78 -18.73
N THR A 297 -14.78 0.71 -18.01
CA THR A 297 -14.69 0.72 -16.55
C THR A 297 -13.26 1.02 -16.07
N TYR A 298 -13.11 1.39 -14.79
CA TYR A 298 -11.80 1.56 -14.18
C TYR A 298 -11.00 0.24 -14.17
N GLY A 299 -11.69 -0.90 -14.06
CA GLY A 299 -11.12 -2.24 -14.24
C GLY A 299 -10.51 -2.41 -15.63
N ASP A 300 -11.23 -2.01 -16.68
CA ASP A 300 -10.75 -2.09 -18.07
C ASP A 300 -9.50 -1.23 -18.27
N VAL A 301 -9.46 -0.02 -17.71
CA VAL A 301 -8.27 0.84 -17.73
C VAL A 301 -7.08 0.11 -17.09
N LYS A 302 -7.27 -0.58 -15.98
CA LYS A 302 -6.19 -1.32 -15.30
C LYS A 302 -5.74 -2.58 -16.05
N ASN A 303 -6.59 -3.13 -16.91
CA ASN A 303 -6.36 -4.35 -17.67
C ASN A 303 -5.85 -4.09 -19.10
N THR A 304 -5.70 -2.83 -19.50
CA THR A 304 -5.11 -2.45 -20.80
C THR A 304 -3.72 -3.10 -21.03
N PRO A 305 -3.35 -3.45 -22.28
CA PRO A 305 -2.02 -3.96 -22.61
C PRO A 305 -0.88 -3.05 -22.15
N LEU A 306 -1.06 -1.73 -22.18
CA LEU A 306 -0.04 -0.76 -21.72
C LEU A 306 0.34 -0.92 -20.23
N LEU A 307 -0.50 -1.58 -19.42
CA LEU A 307 -0.23 -1.85 -18.01
C LEU A 307 0.12 -3.31 -17.73
N GLU A 308 0.33 -4.13 -18.76
CA GLU A 308 0.86 -5.49 -18.61
C GLU A 308 2.14 -5.51 -17.78
N PRO A 309 3.14 -4.64 -18.06
CA PRO A 309 4.34 -4.54 -17.23
C PRO A 309 4.02 -4.33 -15.75
N ARG A 310 3.10 -3.40 -15.45
CA ARG A 310 2.73 -3.09 -14.07
C ARG A 310 2.06 -4.28 -13.38
N ARG A 311 1.25 -5.04 -14.10
CA ARG A 311 0.57 -6.24 -13.56
C ARG A 311 1.60 -7.34 -13.30
N HIS A 312 2.47 -7.63 -14.27
CA HIS A 312 3.62 -8.53 -14.08
C HIS A 312 4.42 -8.13 -12.84
N ALA A 313 4.64 -6.82 -12.66
CA ALA A 313 5.42 -6.32 -11.55
C ALA A 313 4.78 -6.64 -10.18
N LYS A 314 3.46 -6.52 -10.10
CA LYS A 314 2.71 -6.86 -8.89
C LYS A 314 2.73 -8.36 -8.62
N ASP A 315 2.62 -9.17 -9.66
CA ASP A 315 2.51 -10.62 -9.51
C ASP A 315 3.83 -11.25 -9.08
N VAL A 316 4.95 -10.76 -9.60
CA VAL A 316 6.28 -11.13 -9.13
C VAL A 316 6.47 -10.74 -7.65
N ALA A 317 6.13 -9.51 -7.26
CA ALA A 317 6.26 -9.08 -5.86
C ALA A 317 5.40 -9.93 -4.91
N ARG A 318 4.16 -10.25 -5.30
CA ARG A 318 3.24 -11.10 -4.53
C ARG A 318 3.74 -12.52 -4.39
N LYS A 319 4.20 -13.10 -5.49
CA LYS A 319 4.65 -14.49 -5.55
C LYS A 319 5.91 -14.73 -4.71
N PHE A 320 6.87 -13.80 -4.76
CA PHE A 320 8.19 -14.03 -4.20
C PHE A 320 8.48 -13.31 -2.87
N ALA A 321 7.77 -12.22 -2.56
CA ALA A 321 8.08 -11.41 -1.39
C ALA A 321 6.90 -11.10 -0.46
N LEU A 322 5.67 -11.09 -0.97
CA LEU A 322 4.48 -10.67 -0.22
C LEU A 322 3.53 -11.85 0.04
N LYS A 323 4.04 -12.89 0.72
CA LYS A 323 3.27 -14.07 1.12
C LYS A 323 1.98 -13.68 1.86
N GLY A 324 0.85 -14.24 1.45
CA GLY A 324 -0.47 -13.96 2.03
C GLY A 324 -1.18 -12.72 1.46
N TRP A 325 -0.67 -12.13 0.37
CA TRP A 325 -1.35 -11.04 -0.32
C TRP A 325 -2.66 -11.51 -0.97
N VAL A 326 -3.79 -10.94 -0.52
CA VAL A 326 -5.11 -11.14 -1.16
C VAL A 326 -5.52 -9.88 -1.92
N ARG A 327 -6.02 -9.98 -3.15
CA ARG A 327 -6.48 -8.82 -3.93
C ARG A 327 -7.74 -8.22 -3.30
N ASN A 328 -7.87 -6.88 -3.33
CA ASN A 328 -9.15 -6.24 -3.03
C ASN A 328 -10.08 -6.42 -4.25
N LEU A 329 -11.35 -6.69 -4.02
CA LEU A 329 -12.38 -6.87 -5.05
C LEU A 329 -13.50 -5.84 -4.86
N GLY A 330 -14.29 -5.58 -5.91
CA GLY A 330 -15.49 -4.75 -5.86
C GLY A 330 -15.25 -3.23 -5.91
N ASP A 331 -14.07 -2.78 -6.33
CA ASP A 331 -13.71 -1.36 -6.37
C ASP A 331 -13.17 -0.88 -7.74
N GLU A 332 -13.49 -1.62 -8.79
CA GLU A 332 -13.05 -1.40 -10.17
C GLU A 332 -14.22 -1.28 -11.18
N ASP A 333 -15.44 -1.68 -10.81
CA ASP A 333 -16.61 -1.77 -11.70
C ASP A 333 -17.39 -0.44 -11.78
N PHE A 334 -16.71 0.62 -12.21
CA PHE A 334 -17.34 1.94 -12.43
C PHE A 334 -16.74 2.64 -13.64
N ALA A 335 -17.54 3.47 -14.33
CA ALA A 335 -17.11 4.31 -15.46
C ALA A 335 -17.02 5.80 -15.06
N LEU A 336 -16.36 6.63 -15.87
CA LEU A 336 -16.30 8.09 -15.69
C LEU A 336 -17.58 8.80 -16.12
#